data_AF-A0A452QHT2-F1
#
_entry.id   AF-A0A452QHT2-F1
#
_cell.length_a   1.000
_cell.length_b   1.000
_cell.length_c   1.000
_cell.angle_alpha   90.00
_cell.angle_beta   90.00
_cell.angle_gamma   90.00
#
_symmetry.space_group_name_H-M   'P 1'
#
loop_
_entity.id
_entity.type
_entity.pdbx_description
1 polymer ?
#
loop_
_entity_poly.entity_id
_entity_poly.type
_entity_poly.pdbx_seq_one_letter_code
_entity_poly.pdbx_strand_id
1 'polypeptide(L)' 'MKKDEPPLDFPDTLEGFEYAFNEKGQLRHIKTGEPFVFNYREDLHRWNQKRYEALGEVWSYIQL' A
#
# COMPACT_ATOMS: atom_id res chain seq x y z
N MET A 1 20.16 4.09 -8.96
CA MET A 1 19.07 4.69 -8.17
C MET A 1 19.47 6.13 -7.87
N LYS A 2 18.57 7.10 -8.00
CA LYS A 2 18.84 8.46 -7.48
C LYS A 2 19.06 8.31 -5.97
N LYS A 3 20.01 9.05 -5.40
CA LYS A 3 20.48 8.87 -4.01
C LYS A 3 19.39 9.13 -2.95
N ASP A 4 18.24 9.66 -3.38
CA ASP A 4 17.12 10.10 -2.54
C ASP A 4 15.86 9.23 -2.67
N GLU A 5 15.88 8.16 -3.46
CA GLU A 5 14.72 7.25 -3.56
C GLU A 5 14.65 6.37 -2.31
N PRO A 6 13.49 6.29 -1.61
CA PRO A 6 13.32 5.44 -0.44
C PRO A 6 13.56 3.95 -0.76
N PRO A 7 13.94 3.14 0.25
CA PRO A 7 14.05 1.70 0.09
C PRO A 7 12.77 1.09 -0.46
N LEU A 8 12.92 0.05 -1.27
CA LEU A 8 11.82 -0.80 -1.73
C LEU A 8 11.59 -1.94 -0.75
N ASP A 9 11.41 -1.57 0.51
CA ASP A 9 11.06 -2.48 1.58
C ASP A 9 9.62 -2.14 1.99
N PHE A 10 8.73 -3.10 1.80
CA PHE A 10 7.29 -2.91 1.96
C PHE A 10 6.75 -3.93 2.96
N PRO A 11 5.73 -3.56 3.76
CA PRO A 11 5.06 -4.51 4.63
C PRO A 11 4.41 -5.66 3.86
N ASP A 12 4.12 -6.75 4.57
CA ASP A 12 3.51 -7.98 4.08
C ASP A 12 2.07 -8.19 4.62
N THR A 13 1.52 -7.21 5.32
CA THR A 13 0.16 -7.22 5.89
C THR A 13 -0.58 -5.93 5.57
N LEU A 14 -1.92 -5.99 5.47
CA LEU A 14 -2.74 -4.80 5.23
C LEU A 14 -2.54 -3.76 6.35
N GLU A 15 -2.47 -4.22 7.60
CA GLU A 15 -2.21 -3.38 8.77
C GLU A 15 -0.84 -2.69 8.68
N GLY A 16 0.18 -3.39 8.17
CA GLY A 16 1.49 -2.82 7.91
C GLY A 16 1.47 -1.70 6.86
N PHE A 17 0.60 -1.82 5.85
CA PHE A 17 0.33 -0.73 4.89
C PHE A 17 -0.55 0.39 5.48
N GLU A 18 -0.98 0.27 6.74
CA GLU A 18 -1.95 1.14 7.43
C GLU A 18 -3.36 1.08 6.84
N TYR A 19 -3.76 -0.05 6.25
CA TYR A 19 -5.11 -0.27 5.72
C TYR A 19 -5.82 -1.44 6.41
N ALA A 20 -7.15 -1.34 6.47
CA ALA A 20 -8.03 -2.43 6.84
C ALA A 20 -9.34 -2.32 6.04
N PHE A 21 -10.13 -3.38 6.02
CA PHE A 21 -11.50 -3.27 5.53
C PHE A 21 -12.40 -2.66 6.59
N ASN A 22 -13.22 -1.69 6.19
CA ASN A 22 -14.33 -1.24 7.02
C ASN A 22 -15.51 -2.22 6.97
N GLU A 23 -16.55 -1.96 7.75
CA GLU A 23 -17.77 -2.79 7.82
C GLU A 23 -18.50 -2.95 6.46
N LYS A 24 -18.19 -2.09 5.49
CA LYS A 24 -18.75 -2.12 4.13
C LYS A 24 -17.87 -2.90 3.14
N GLY A 25 -16.81 -3.55 3.62
CA GLY A 25 -15.85 -4.27 2.79
C GLY A 25 -14.95 -3.36 1.93
N GLN A 26 -14.80 -2.09 2.30
CA GLN A 26 -13.95 -1.14 1.57
C GLN A 26 -12.58 -1.05 2.24
N LEU A 27 -11.50 -1.13 1.45
CA LEU A 27 -10.14 -0.90 1.92
C LEU A 27 -9.95 0.58 2.29
N ARG A 28 -9.74 0.86 3.57
CA ARG A 28 -9.59 2.22 4.12
C ARG A 28 -8.33 2.34 4.96
N HIS A 29 -7.73 3.51 4.92
CA HIS A 29 -6.61 3.82 5.81
C HIS A 29 -7.11 3.80 7.26
N ILE A 30 -6.40 3.10 8.15
CA ILE A 30 -6.87 2.80 9.52
C ILE A 30 -7.06 4.08 10.33
N LYS A 31 -6.16 5.07 10.16
CA LYS A 31 -6.19 6.30 10.96
C LYS A 31 -7.13 7.38 10.40
N THR A 32 -7.21 7.50 9.07
CA THR A 32 -7.93 8.61 8.41
C THR A 32 -9.27 8.19 7.81
N GLY A 33 -9.49 6.89 7.61
CA GLY A 33 -10.66 6.38 6.91
C GLY A 33 -10.67 6.67 5.40
N GLU A 34 -9.60 7.23 4.85
CA GLU A 34 -9.53 7.59 3.44
C GLU A 34 -9.41 6.36 2.53
N PRO A 35 -9.86 6.44 1.26
CA PRO A 35 -9.59 5.42 0.26
C PRO A 35 -8.10 5.17 0.05
N PHE A 36 -7.79 4.03 -0.57
CA PHE A 36 -6.45 3.75 -1.05
C PHE A 36 -5.98 4.80 -2.07
N VAL A 37 -4.71 5.22 -1.96
CA VAL A 37 -4.07 6.21 -2.84
C VAL A 37 -2.95 5.54 -3.63
N PHE A 38 -3.04 5.58 -4.95
CA PHE A 38 -2.03 5.04 -5.87
C PHE A 38 -0.77 5.92 -5.93
N ASN A 39 -0.94 7.24 -6.03
CA ASN A 39 0.17 8.20 -6.02
C ASN A 39 0.53 8.62 -4.59
N TYR A 40 0.96 7.65 -3.78
CA TYR A 40 1.18 7.86 -2.34
C TYR A 40 2.31 8.86 -2.05
N ARG A 41 3.37 8.85 -2.87
CA ARG A 41 4.42 9.87 -2.85
C ARG A 41 4.48 10.58 -4.19
N GLU A 42 4.38 11.91 -4.18
CA GLU A 42 4.51 12.72 -5.39
C GLU A 42 5.87 12.47 -6.08
N ASP A 43 5.85 12.40 -7.41
CA ASP A 43 7.01 12.18 -8.29
C ASP A 43 7.83 10.89 -8.11
N LEU A 44 7.39 9.97 -7.24
CA LEU A 44 8.04 8.68 -7.02
C LEU A 44 7.28 7.52 -7.67
N HIS A 45 7.04 7.62 -8.99
CA HIS A 45 6.25 6.65 -9.75
C HIS A 45 6.73 5.20 -9.58
N ARG A 46 8.04 4.97 -9.67
CA ARG A 46 8.63 3.61 -9.51
C ARG A 46 8.36 3.04 -8.12
N TRP A 47 8.54 3.86 -7.09
CA TRP A 47 8.28 3.44 -5.71
C TRP A 47 6.79 3.18 -5.47
N ASN A 48 5.91 4.07 -5.96
CA ASN A 48 4.46 3.90 -5.86
C ASN A 48 3.99 2.62 -6.57
N GLN A 49 4.56 2.32 -7.75
CA GLN A 49 4.29 1.07 -8.46
C GLN A 49 4.69 -0.15 -7.63
N LYS A 50 5.92 -0.15 -7.08
CA LYS A 50 6.41 -1.27 -6.27
C LYS A 50 5.61 -1.46 -4.97
N ARG A 51 5.15 -0.36 -4.35
CA ARG A 51 4.23 -0.38 -3.21
C ARG A 51 2.90 -1.04 -3.58
N TYR A 52 2.37 -0.73 -4.75
CA TYR A 52 1.12 -1.30 -5.25
C TYR A 52 1.26 -2.80 -5.55
N GLU A 53 2.38 -3.21 -6.16
CA GLU A 53 2.70 -4.63 -6.39
C GLU A 53 2.75 -5.40 -5.06
N ALA A 54 3.49 -4.88 -4.06
CA ALA A 54 3.58 -5.52 -2.75
C ALA A 54 2.21 -5.63 -2.04
N LEU A 55 1.36 -4.60 -2.11
CA LEU A 55 0.00 -4.68 -1.57
C LEU A 55 -0.86 -5.72 -2.29
N GLY A 56 -0.69 -5.87 -3.61
CA GLY A 56 -1.36 -6.90 -4.40
C GLY A 56 -0.94 -8.32 -4.01
N GLU A 57 0.33 -8.53 -3.67
CA GLU A 57 0.81 -9.80 -3.14
C GLU A 57 0.12 -10.15 -1.81
N VAL A 58 0.02 -9.18 -0.87
CA VAL A 58 -0.73 -9.37 0.39
C VAL A 58 -2.18 -9.81 0.12
N TRP A 59 -2.85 -9.17 -0.86
CA TRP A 59 -4.21 -9.54 -1.23
C TRP A 59 -4.31 -10.98 -1.73
N SER A 60 -3.35 -11.43 -2.55
CA SER A 60 -3.37 -12.77 -3.12
C SER A 60 -3.32 -13.88 -2.06
N TYR A 61 -2.62 -13.64 -0.95
CA TYR A 61 -2.57 -14.56 0.19
C TYR A 61 -3.86 -14.58 1.02
N ILE A 62 -4.64 -13.50 1.03
CA ILE A 62 -5.91 -13.40 1.79
C ILE A 62 -7.05 -14.15 1.10
N GLN A 63 -6.95 -14.44 -0.21
CA GLN A 63 -7.98 -15.15 -0.97
C GLN A 63 -7.77 -16.67 -1.11
N LEU A 64 -6.72 -17.21 -0.50
CA LEU A 64 -6.41 -18.65 -0.43
C LEU A 64 -6.84 -19.23 0.92
#